data_AF-A0A7C2S622-F1
#
_entry.id   AF-A0A7C2S622-F1
#
_cell.length_a   1.000
_cell.length_b   1.000
_cell.length_c   1.000
_cell.angle_alpha   90.00
_cell.angle_beta   90.00
_cell.angle_gamma   90.00
#
_symmetry.space_group_name_H-M   'P 1'
#
loop_
_entity.id
_entity.type
_entity.pdbx_description
1 polymer ?
#
loop_
_entity_poly.entity_id
_entity_poly.type
_entity_poly.pdbx_seq_one_letter_code
_entity_poly.pdbx_strand_id
1 'polypeptide(L)'
;MSTNTSAIELVKEAIDRGAEIVLVKVDSKKYVKISIDIVKYFTEIAEGIFVTLNRPYFSLKKMFSKEGVDLGRMYFIDCITLQLGGQTIDEDRCFYLTSPDPVQLQVTIERAMDLVTSDNRFIYLDSLSTISLYKSFETLIKFLRHLTGKMRLRGFVGTIFTIEKEMDESYYSQISLMVDEVIEID
;
A
#
# COMPACT_ATOMS: atom_id res chain seq x y z
N MET A 1 -19.35 -17.02 8.09
CA MET A 1 -18.64 -16.12 9.04
C MET A 1 -17.22 -16.64 9.30
N SER A 2 -16.42 -16.97 8.28
CA SER A 2 -15.16 -17.72 8.54
C SER A 2 -14.05 -17.56 7.49
N THR A 3 -14.07 -16.51 6.67
CA THR A 3 -12.98 -16.23 5.69
C THR A 3 -12.24 -14.92 5.95
N ASN A 4 -12.71 -14.07 6.87
CA ASN A 4 -12.14 -12.72 7.03
C ASN A 4 -11.01 -12.68 8.07
N THR A 5 -11.02 -13.56 9.08
CA THR A 5 -9.95 -13.63 10.09
C THR A 5 -8.65 -14.14 9.47
N SER A 6 -8.72 -14.95 8.40
CA SER A 6 -7.55 -15.59 7.80
C SER A 6 -6.60 -14.61 7.12
N ALA A 7 -7.09 -13.51 6.51
CA ALA A 7 -6.23 -12.59 5.77
C ALA A 7 -5.21 -11.87 6.68
N ILE A 8 -5.71 -11.32 7.79
CA ILE A 8 -4.86 -10.63 8.77
C ILE A 8 -3.94 -11.65 9.45
N GLU A 9 -4.44 -12.83 9.78
CA GLU A 9 -3.64 -13.91 10.37
C GLU A 9 -2.49 -14.33 9.45
N LEU A 10 -2.75 -14.52 8.15
CA LEU A 10 -1.70 -14.87 7.18
C LEU A 10 -0.64 -13.75 7.08
N VAL A 11 -1.06 -12.48 7.04
CA VAL A 11 -0.12 -11.34 7.02
C VAL A 11 0.69 -11.29 8.31
N LYS A 12 0.05 -11.48 9.47
CA LYS A 12 0.72 -11.55 10.78
C LYS A 12 1.75 -12.67 10.82
N GLU A 13 1.35 -13.87 10.45
CA GLU A 13 2.24 -15.04 10.44
C GLU A 13 3.43 -14.86 9.50
N ALA A 14 3.22 -14.25 8.33
CA ALA A 14 4.31 -13.92 7.41
C ALA A 14 5.33 -12.97 8.07
N ILE A 15 4.85 -11.89 8.69
CA ILE A 15 5.70 -10.91 9.38
C ILE A 15 6.41 -11.55 10.58
N ASP A 16 5.71 -12.38 11.37
CA ASP A 16 6.28 -13.09 12.52
C ASP A 16 7.37 -14.09 12.11
N ARG A 17 7.30 -14.64 10.89
CA ARG A 17 8.37 -15.46 10.28
C ARG A 17 9.53 -14.64 9.70
N GLY A 18 9.43 -13.30 9.73
CA GLY A 18 10.45 -12.38 9.24
C GLY A 18 10.27 -11.92 7.80
N ALA A 19 9.09 -12.10 7.19
CA ALA A 19 8.80 -11.49 5.89
C ALA A 19 8.76 -9.96 6.05
N GLU A 20 9.61 -9.26 5.29
CA GLU A 20 9.64 -7.80 5.29
C GLU A 20 8.65 -7.25 4.26
N ILE A 21 8.42 -7.96 3.16
CA ILE A 21 7.57 -7.50 2.06
C ILE A 21 6.62 -8.60 1.65
N VAL A 22 5.33 -8.30 1.71
CA VAL A 22 4.24 -9.20 1.39
C VAL A 22 3.44 -8.65 0.21
N LEU A 23 3.21 -9.48 -0.80
CA LEU A 23 2.23 -9.21 -1.86
C LEU A 23 0.90 -9.84 -1.49
N VAL A 24 -0.16 -9.03 -1.41
CA VAL A 24 -1.51 -9.51 -1.09
C VAL A 24 -2.38 -9.38 -2.34
N LYS A 25 -2.83 -10.52 -2.86
CA LYS A 25 -3.71 -10.65 -4.03
C LYS A 25 -5.09 -11.09 -3.56
N VAL A 26 -6.12 -10.32 -3.88
CA VAL A 26 -7.49 -10.59 -3.36
C VAL A 26 -8.58 -10.44 -4.42
N ASP A 27 -9.68 -11.17 -4.27
CA ASP A 27 -10.88 -10.93 -5.06
C ASP A 27 -11.45 -9.51 -4.83
N SER A 28 -11.92 -8.91 -5.92
CA SER A 28 -12.47 -7.55 -5.96
C SER A 28 -13.60 -7.30 -4.94
N LYS A 29 -14.40 -8.32 -4.60
CA LYS A 29 -15.52 -8.19 -3.65
C LYS A 29 -15.04 -8.07 -2.21
N LYS A 30 -13.85 -8.57 -1.90
CA LYS A 30 -13.26 -8.59 -0.56
C LYS A 30 -12.21 -7.50 -0.35
N TYR A 31 -11.66 -6.95 -1.44
CA TYR A 31 -10.66 -5.89 -1.47
C TYR A 31 -10.84 -4.81 -0.40
N VAL A 32 -11.99 -4.13 -0.37
CA VAL A 32 -12.20 -2.99 0.54
C VAL A 32 -12.07 -3.41 2.00
N LYS A 33 -12.70 -4.54 2.37
CA LYS A 33 -12.73 -4.99 3.76
C LYS A 33 -11.35 -5.47 4.19
N ILE A 34 -10.67 -6.28 3.38
CA ILE A 34 -9.32 -6.78 3.67
C ILE A 34 -8.32 -5.63 3.78
N SER A 35 -8.39 -4.63 2.89
CA SER A 35 -7.52 -3.45 2.92
C SER A 35 -7.67 -2.69 4.25
N ILE A 36 -8.92 -2.43 4.67
CA ILE A 36 -9.20 -1.80 5.97
C ILE A 36 -8.63 -2.62 7.12
N ASP A 37 -8.88 -3.93 7.11
CA ASP A 37 -8.53 -4.81 8.21
C ASP A 37 -7.00 -4.94 8.38
N ILE A 38 -6.24 -5.02 7.29
CA ILE A 38 -4.77 -5.02 7.29
C ILE A 38 -4.22 -3.68 7.77
N VAL A 39 -4.72 -2.56 7.23
CA VAL A 39 -4.27 -1.22 7.63
C VAL A 39 -4.57 -0.97 9.10
N LYS A 40 -5.75 -1.37 9.58
CA LYS A 40 -6.12 -1.27 10.98
C LYS A 40 -5.10 -1.98 11.87
N TYR A 41 -4.80 -3.23 11.56
CA TYR A 41 -3.78 -4.00 12.27
C TYR A 41 -2.43 -3.28 12.28
N PHE A 42 -1.94 -2.80 11.14
CA PHE A 42 -0.68 -2.08 11.08
C PHE A 42 -0.69 -0.82 11.96
N THR A 43 -1.77 -0.03 11.96
CA THR A 43 -1.86 1.17 12.80
C THR A 43 -1.90 0.89 14.31
N GLU A 44 -2.22 -0.34 14.71
CA GLU A 44 -2.17 -0.75 16.13
C GLU A 44 -0.74 -1.03 16.60
N ILE A 45 0.17 -1.43 15.69
CA ILE A 45 1.52 -1.91 16.04
C ILE A 45 2.67 -1.07 15.45
N ALA A 46 2.37 -0.19 14.51
CA ALA A 46 3.35 0.54 13.71
C ALA A 46 2.81 1.91 13.26
N GLU A 47 3.74 2.77 12.84
CA GLU A 47 3.44 4.01 12.10
C GLU A 47 3.84 3.81 10.63
N GLY A 48 3.14 4.43 9.69
CA GLY A 48 3.45 4.13 8.29
C GLY A 48 2.90 5.06 7.23
N ILE A 49 3.06 4.61 6.01
CA ILE A 49 2.73 5.36 4.80
C ILE A 49 1.67 4.59 4.03
N PHE A 50 0.56 5.23 3.72
CA PHE A 50 -0.47 4.69 2.84
C PHE A 50 -0.42 5.40 1.50
N VAL A 51 -0.09 4.68 0.44
CA VAL A 51 -0.07 5.19 -0.93
C VAL A 51 -1.36 4.77 -1.61
N THR A 52 -2.20 5.74 -1.98
CA THR A 52 -3.42 5.49 -2.73
C THR A 52 -3.32 5.97 -4.17
N LEU A 53 -3.68 5.06 -5.06
CA LEU A 53 -3.65 5.23 -6.50
C LEU A 53 -5.02 5.06 -7.14
N ASN A 54 -6.04 4.65 -6.39
CA ASN A 54 -7.38 4.34 -6.93
C ASN A 54 -8.54 5.02 -6.17
N ARG A 55 -8.28 5.68 -5.04
CA ARG A 55 -9.32 6.28 -4.19
C ARG A 55 -8.89 7.64 -3.62
N PRO A 56 -9.72 8.69 -3.71
CA PRO A 56 -9.42 9.98 -3.09
C PRO A 56 -9.22 9.86 -1.57
N TYR A 57 -8.25 10.60 -1.03
CA TYR A 57 -7.95 10.66 0.39
C TYR A 57 -9.17 10.98 1.26
N PHE A 58 -10.03 11.90 0.83
CA PHE A 58 -11.28 12.23 1.56
C PHE A 58 -12.14 10.98 1.82
N SER A 59 -12.31 10.14 0.79
CA SER A 59 -13.10 8.92 0.89
C SER A 59 -12.42 7.88 1.77
N LEU A 60 -11.09 7.72 1.65
CA LEU A 60 -10.31 6.83 2.52
C LEU A 60 -10.38 7.27 3.99
N LYS A 61 -10.16 8.56 4.27
CA LYS A 61 -10.23 9.15 5.61
C LYS A 61 -11.57 8.82 6.28
N LYS A 62 -12.68 9.07 5.58
CA LYS A 62 -14.03 8.76 6.09
C LYS A 62 -14.23 7.27 6.36
N MET A 63 -13.75 6.41 5.46
CA MET A 63 -13.88 4.96 5.57
C MET A 63 -13.07 4.41 6.74
N PHE A 64 -11.81 4.79 6.84
CA PHE A 64 -10.89 4.40 7.92
C PHE A 64 -11.34 4.91 9.29
N SER A 65 -11.77 6.17 9.39
CA SER A 65 -12.33 6.71 10.64
C SER A 65 -13.57 5.94 11.10
N LYS A 66 -14.45 5.54 10.18
CA LYS A 66 -15.66 4.76 10.52
C LYS A 66 -15.31 3.39 11.11
N GLU A 67 -14.23 2.77 10.65
CA GLU A 67 -13.80 1.44 11.07
C GLU A 67 -12.81 1.48 12.26
N GLY A 68 -12.51 2.67 12.78
CA GLY A 68 -11.63 2.88 13.92
C GLY A 68 -10.15 2.65 13.63
N VAL A 69 -9.71 2.93 12.39
CA VAL A 69 -8.29 2.98 12.02
C VAL A 69 -7.68 4.26 12.59
N ASP A 70 -6.51 4.16 13.23
CA ASP A 70 -5.80 5.33 13.77
C ASP A 70 -5.07 6.09 12.65
N LEU A 71 -5.73 7.11 12.12
CA LEU A 71 -5.17 7.98 11.09
C LEU A 71 -3.95 8.78 11.58
N GLY A 72 -3.79 8.99 12.89
CA GLY A 72 -2.65 9.69 13.46
C GLY A 72 -1.33 8.92 13.34
N ARG A 73 -1.42 7.62 13.04
CA ARG A 73 -0.29 6.71 12.80
C ARG A 73 0.10 6.62 11.32
N MET A 74 -0.46 7.47 10.46
CA MET A 74 -0.24 7.37 9.02
C MET A 74 0.08 8.72 8.37
N TYR A 75 0.95 8.65 7.37
CA TYR A 75 1.07 9.63 6.30
C TYR A 75 0.46 9.05 5.02
N PHE A 76 -0.21 9.88 4.25
CA PHE A 76 -0.86 9.47 3.02
C PHE A 76 -0.16 10.07 1.81
N ILE A 77 -0.13 9.32 0.72
CA ILE A 77 0.27 9.81 -0.60
C ILE A 77 -0.89 9.54 -1.54
N ASP A 78 -1.52 10.60 -2.04
CA ASP A 78 -2.73 10.54 -2.86
C ASP A 78 -2.45 11.01 -4.29
N CYS A 79 -2.55 10.09 -5.24
CA CYS A 79 -2.40 10.37 -6.67
C CYS A 79 -3.72 10.62 -7.41
N ILE A 80 -4.87 10.59 -6.73
CA ILE A 80 -6.21 10.58 -7.33
C ILE A 80 -6.97 11.88 -7.11
N THR A 81 -6.90 12.48 -5.92
CA THR A 81 -7.73 13.66 -5.60
C THR A 81 -7.52 14.80 -6.60
N LEU A 82 -6.27 15.18 -6.88
CA LEU A 82 -5.97 16.25 -7.83
C LEU A 82 -6.21 15.82 -9.29
N GLN A 83 -5.98 14.54 -9.62
CA GLN A 83 -6.24 14.01 -10.95
C GLN A 83 -7.73 14.12 -11.32
N LEU A 84 -8.63 13.98 -10.34
CA LEU A 84 -10.08 14.12 -10.53
C LEU A 84 -10.59 15.56 -10.37
N GLY A 85 -9.69 16.55 -10.21
CA GLY A 85 -10.06 17.96 -10.01
C GLY A 85 -10.61 18.26 -8.61
N GLY A 86 -10.36 17.39 -7.64
CA GLY A 86 -10.71 17.60 -6.24
C GLY A 86 -9.80 18.62 -5.54
N GLN A 87 -10.17 18.97 -4.32
CA GLN A 87 -9.41 19.90 -3.47
C GLN A 87 -8.64 19.15 -2.39
N THR A 88 -7.48 19.68 -2.00
CA THR A 88 -6.73 19.20 -0.84
C THR A 88 -7.50 19.55 0.44
N ILE A 89 -7.50 18.63 1.41
CA ILE A 89 -8.27 18.79 2.66
C ILE A 89 -7.43 18.60 3.93
N ASP A 90 -6.19 18.13 3.79
CA ASP A 90 -5.28 17.81 4.89
C ASP A 90 -3.85 17.80 4.36
N GLU A 91 -3.15 18.93 4.48
CA GLU A 91 -1.79 19.08 3.96
C GLU A 91 -0.72 18.67 4.98
N ASP A 92 -1.11 18.42 6.24
CA ASP A 92 -0.21 17.96 7.29
C ASP A 92 0.01 16.44 7.24
N ARG A 93 -1.02 15.68 6.83
CA ARG A 93 -0.99 14.21 6.81
C ARG A 93 -1.10 13.60 5.42
N CYS A 94 -1.35 14.39 4.38
CA CYS A 94 -1.47 13.87 3.02
C CYS A 94 -0.62 14.66 2.02
N PHE A 95 0.23 13.95 1.29
CA PHE A 95 0.94 14.45 0.12
C PHE A 95 0.09 14.19 -1.13
N TYR A 96 -0.29 15.25 -1.82
CA TYR A 96 -1.09 15.14 -3.03
C TYR A 96 -0.21 15.23 -4.28
N LEU A 97 -0.34 14.23 -5.16
CA LEU A 97 0.31 14.16 -6.45
C LEU A 97 -0.72 14.30 -7.57
N THR A 98 -0.30 14.87 -8.70
CA THR A 98 -1.17 15.07 -9.86
C THR A 98 -1.22 13.87 -10.80
N SER A 99 -0.35 12.88 -10.59
CA SER A 99 -0.31 11.63 -11.36
C SER A 99 0.37 10.52 -10.57
N PRO A 100 0.12 9.24 -10.88
CA PRO A 100 0.82 8.09 -10.33
C PRO A 100 2.18 7.87 -11.01
N ASP A 101 2.95 8.94 -11.25
CA ASP A 101 4.28 8.83 -11.86
C ASP A 101 5.27 8.14 -10.89
N PRO A 102 5.95 7.05 -11.30
CA PRO A 102 6.80 6.28 -10.40
C PRO A 102 7.96 7.07 -9.79
N VAL A 103 8.51 8.07 -10.50
CA VAL A 103 9.62 8.89 -9.98
C VAL A 103 9.09 9.85 -8.91
N GLN A 104 7.94 10.48 -9.15
CA GLN A 104 7.30 11.34 -8.15
C GLN A 104 6.88 10.54 -6.91
N LEU A 105 6.30 9.35 -7.10
CA LEU A 105 5.97 8.43 -6.03
C LEU A 105 7.19 8.06 -5.21
N GLN A 106 8.28 7.67 -5.85
CA GLN A 106 9.52 7.28 -5.18
C GLN A 106 10.08 8.41 -4.31
N VAL A 107 10.17 9.64 -4.86
CA VAL A 107 10.63 10.81 -4.09
C VAL A 107 9.71 11.14 -2.92
N THR A 108 8.39 11.05 -3.14
CA THR A 108 7.40 11.40 -2.10
C THR A 108 7.34 10.34 -1.00
N ILE A 109 7.45 9.06 -1.36
CA ILE A 109 7.56 7.96 -0.40
C ILE A 109 8.83 8.12 0.44
N GLU A 110 9.98 8.41 -0.18
CA GLU A 110 11.24 8.59 0.56
C GLU A 110 11.17 9.79 1.53
N ARG A 111 10.49 10.89 1.15
CA ARG A 111 10.22 12.01 2.06
C ARG A 111 9.29 11.63 3.20
N ALA A 112 8.22 10.89 2.92
CA ALA A 112 7.30 10.42 3.94
C ALA A 112 7.97 9.42 4.89
N MET A 113 8.93 8.61 4.42
CA MET A 113 9.73 7.72 5.27
C MET A 113 10.54 8.52 6.31
N ASP A 114 10.98 9.74 5.99
CA ASP A 114 11.73 10.59 6.93
C ASP A 114 10.84 11.15 8.06
N LEU A 115 9.51 11.14 7.88
CA LEU A 115 8.54 11.63 8.87
C LEU A 115 8.07 10.53 9.82
N VAL A 116 8.21 9.26 9.45
CA VAL A 116 7.87 8.13 10.30
C VAL A 116 8.97 7.95 11.35
N THR A 117 8.61 8.09 12.63
CA THR A 117 9.58 8.11 13.74
C THR A 117 9.53 6.87 14.61
N SER A 118 8.44 6.10 14.54
CA SER A 118 8.30 4.81 15.22
C SER A 118 9.41 3.82 14.82
N ASP A 119 9.77 2.91 15.72
CA ASP A 119 10.68 1.79 15.40
C ASP A 119 10.01 0.77 14.47
N ASN A 120 8.73 0.46 14.74
CA ASN A 120 7.91 -0.37 13.86
C ASN A 120 7.29 0.51 12.78
N ARG A 121 7.62 0.21 11.52
CA ARG A 121 7.27 1.05 10.36
C ARG A 121 6.63 0.23 9.26
N PHE A 122 5.62 0.78 8.59
CA PHE A 122 5.01 0.10 7.45
C PHE A 122 4.82 0.99 6.22
N ILE A 123 4.77 0.38 5.03
CA ILE A 123 4.27 0.99 3.80
C ILE A 123 3.17 0.10 3.22
N TYR A 124 2.04 0.71 2.93
CA TYR A 124 0.91 0.07 2.26
C TYR A 124 0.70 0.72 0.89
N LEU A 125 0.81 -0.05 -0.19
CA LEU A 125 0.68 0.43 -1.56
C LEU A 125 -0.59 -0.11 -2.21
N ASP A 126 -1.53 0.79 -2.53
CA ASP A 126 -2.89 0.46 -2.99
C ASP A 126 -3.28 1.27 -4.25
N SER A 127 -3.29 0.70 -5.45
CA SER A 127 -2.92 -0.66 -5.86
C SER A 127 -1.89 -0.59 -7.00
N LEU A 128 -1.04 -1.63 -7.12
CA LEU A 128 -0.04 -1.72 -8.19
C LEU A 128 -0.62 -1.66 -9.59
N SER A 129 -1.80 -2.27 -9.77
CA SER A 129 -2.52 -2.32 -11.05
C SER A 129 -2.77 -0.93 -11.63
N THR A 130 -2.84 0.10 -10.81
CA THR A 130 -3.04 1.45 -11.34
C THR A 130 -1.80 2.00 -12.02
N ILE A 131 -0.59 1.72 -11.50
CA ILE A 131 0.66 2.24 -12.11
C ILE A 131 0.87 1.65 -13.51
N SER A 132 0.54 0.38 -13.71
CA SER A 132 0.70 -0.31 -15.01
C SER A 132 -0.19 0.26 -16.12
N LEU A 133 -1.24 1.01 -15.79
CA LEU A 133 -2.09 1.70 -16.77
C LEU A 133 -1.41 2.93 -17.39
N TYR A 134 -0.43 3.54 -16.71
CA TYR A 134 0.18 4.80 -17.14
C TYR A 134 1.62 4.65 -17.64
N LYS A 135 2.30 3.56 -17.29
CA LYS A 135 3.73 3.37 -17.60
C LYS A 135 4.00 1.96 -18.11
N SER A 136 5.14 1.82 -18.79
CA SER A 136 5.61 0.50 -19.22
C SER A 136 5.86 -0.39 -18.01
N PHE A 137 5.66 -1.69 -18.21
CA PHE A 137 5.94 -2.69 -17.19
C PHE A 137 7.40 -2.68 -16.71
N GLU A 138 8.36 -2.41 -17.62
CA GLU A 138 9.77 -2.22 -17.25
C GLU A 138 9.96 -1.10 -16.22
N THR A 139 9.21 0.01 -16.38
CA THR A 139 9.26 1.14 -15.43
C THR A 139 8.69 0.74 -14.08
N LEU A 140 7.57 -0.01 -14.06
CA LEU A 140 6.97 -0.52 -12.83
C LEU A 140 7.92 -1.44 -12.07
N ILE A 141 8.58 -2.37 -12.76
CA ILE A 141 9.56 -3.29 -12.14
C ILE A 141 10.77 -2.54 -11.58
N LYS A 142 11.29 -1.53 -12.29
CA LYS A 142 12.38 -0.69 -11.76
C LYS A 142 11.95 0.06 -10.49
N PHE A 143 10.75 0.64 -10.50
CA PHE A 143 10.17 1.32 -9.36
C PHE A 143 10.03 0.37 -8.16
N LEU A 144 9.40 -0.80 -8.35
CA LEU A 144 9.22 -1.75 -7.28
C LEU A 144 10.54 -2.26 -6.73
N ARG A 145 11.55 -2.48 -7.58
CA ARG A 145 12.86 -2.97 -7.14
C ARG A 145 13.55 -1.95 -6.25
N HIS A 146 13.47 -0.68 -6.63
CA HIS A 146 14.01 0.39 -5.79
C HIS A 146 13.23 0.54 -4.50
N LEU A 147 11.89 0.60 -4.58
CA LEU A 147 11.02 0.78 -3.42
C LEU A 147 11.22 -0.34 -2.39
N THR A 148 11.14 -1.60 -2.82
CA THR A 148 11.36 -2.76 -1.96
C THR A 148 12.77 -2.78 -1.36
N GLY A 149 13.80 -2.42 -2.14
CA GLY A 149 15.16 -2.28 -1.61
C GLY A 149 15.29 -1.19 -0.55
N LYS A 150 14.66 -0.03 -0.74
CA LYS A 150 14.63 1.07 0.24
C LYS A 150 13.88 0.69 1.51
N MET A 151 12.78 -0.03 1.38
CA MET A 151 11.98 -0.50 2.53
C MET A 151 12.82 -1.39 3.44
N ARG A 152 13.46 -2.42 2.88
CA ARG A 152 14.38 -3.30 3.63
C ARG A 152 15.53 -2.52 4.26
N LEU A 153 16.18 -1.64 3.49
CA LEU A 153 17.30 -0.82 3.98
C LEU A 153 16.91 0.07 5.18
N ARG A 154 15.66 0.54 5.25
CA ARG A 154 15.16 1.45 6.29
C ARG A 154 14.29 0.75 7.35
N GLY A 155 14.18 -0.58 7.31
CA GLY A 155 13.41 -1.37 8.27
C GLY A 155 11.89 -1.15 8.18
N PHE A 156 11.36 -0.89 6.99
CA PHE A 156 9.91 -0.83 6.76
C PHE A 156 9.38 -2.19 6.34
N VAL A 157 8.30 -2.64 7.00
CA VAL A 157 7.50 -3.75 6.52
C VAL A 157 6.57 -3.25 5.41
N GLY A 158 6.46 -4.02 4.33
CA GLY A 158 5.70 -3.69 3.14
C GLY A 158 4.49 -4.56 2.95
N THR A 159 3.36 -3.94 2.65
CA THR A 159 2.24 -4.61 2.00
C THR A 159 2.00 -3.98 0.65
N ILE A 160 2.19 -4.79 -0.39
CA ILE A 160 1.88 -4.46 -1.76
C ILE A 160 0.52 -5.09 -2.05
N PHE A 161 -0.47 -4.26 -2.38
CA PHE A 161 -1.83 -4.73 -2.60
C PHE A 161 -2.19 -4.77 -4.08
N THR A 162 -2.82 -5.87 -4.52
CA THR A 162 -3.34 -6.02 -5.88
C THR A 162 -4.69 -6.75 -5.86
N ILE A 163 -5.57 -6.35 -6.78
CA ILE A 163 -6.84 -7.04 -7.00
C ILE A 163 -6.62 -8.15 -8.03
N GLU A 164 -7.30 -9.28 -7.84
CA GLU A 164 -7.29 -10.40 -8.77
C GLU A 164 -7.71 -9.94 -10.17
N LYS A 165 -7.02 -10.44 -11.22
CA LYS A 165 -7.28 -10.14 -12.64
C LYS A 165 -7.01 -8.70 -13.10
N GLU A 166 -6.54 -7.81 -12.22
CA GLU A 166 -6.10 -6.47 -12.64
C GLU A 166 -4.65 -6.42 -13.16
N MET A 167 -3.92 -7.53 -13.02
CA MET A 167 -2.53 -7.63 -13.44
C MET A 167 -2.32 -8.85 -14.33
N ASP A 168 -1.53 -8.67 -15.39
CA ASP A 168 -1.11 -9.76 -16.26
C ASP A 168 -0.28 -10.79 -15.48
N GLU A 169 -0.48 -12.08 -15.78
CA GLU A 169 0.20 -13.17 -15.06
C GLU A 169 1.72 -13.13 -15.18
N SER A 170 2.26 -12.63 -16.30
CA SER A 170 3.70 -12.44 -16.44
C SER A 170 4.23 -11.33 -15.54
N TYR A 171 3.42 -10.30 -15.29
CA TYR A 171 3.76 -9.18 -14.41
C TYR A 171 3.70 -9.62 -12.96
N TYR A 172 2.62 -10.34 -12.61
CA TYR A 172 2.45 -10.96 -11.31
C TYR A 172 3.66 -11.84 -10.96
N SER A 173 4.02 -12.76 -11.85
CA SER A 173 5.15 -13.69 -11.65
C SER A 173 6.46 -12.96 -11.34
N GLN A 174 6.75 -11.86 -12.02
CA GLN A 174 7.98 -11.10 -11.76
C GLN A 174 7.93 -10.32 -10.44
N ILE A 175 6.78 -9.77 -10.08
CA ILE A 175 6.61 -9.04 -8.82
C ILE A 175 6.68 -10.00 -7.63
N SER A 176 6.12 -11.20 -7.76
CA SER A 176 6.21 -12.27 -6.75
C SER A 176 7.65 -12.67 -6.43
N LEU A 177 8.60 -12.50 -7.35
CA LEU A 177 10.03 -12.75 -7.11
C LEU A 177 10.73 -11.62 -6.33
N MET A 178 10.06 -10.50 -6.07
CA MET A 178 10.63 -9.31 -5.42
C MET A 178 10.18 -9.15 -3.96
N VAL A 179 9.15 -9.91 -3.58
CA VAL A 179 8.57 -9.96 -2.24
C VAL A 179 9.04 -11.23 -1.53
N ASP A 180 8.90 -11.26 -0.22
CA ASP A 180 9.30 -12.42 0.59
C ASP A 180 8.18 -13.45 0.68
N GLU A 181 6.93 -12.98 0.62
CA GLU A 181 5.76 -13.84 0.65
C GLU A 181 4.62 -13.31 -0.23
N VAL A 182 3.85 -14.25 -0.78
CA VAL A 182 2.66 -13.96 -1.58
C VAL A 182 1.46 -14.59 -0.89
N ILE A 183 0.45 -13.77 -0.58
CA ILE A 183 -0.77 -14.17 0.09
C ILE A 183 -1.93 -13.98 -0.90
N GLU A 184 -2.55 -15.09 -1.29
CA GLU A 184 -3.72 -15.10 -2.16
C GLU A 184 -4.99 -15.35 -1.32
N ILE A 185 -5.99 -14.50 -1.50
CA ILE A 185 -7.25 -14.56 -0.75
C ILE A 185 -8.42 -14.59 -1.75
N ASP A 186 -8.98 -15.78 -1.91
CA ASP A 186 -10.24 -16.03 -2.64
C ASP A 186 -11.46 -15.59 -1.83
#